data_AF-A0A8H8C5D6-F1
#
_entry.id   AF-A0A8H8C5D6-F1
#
_cell.length_a   1.000
_cell.length_b   1.000
_cell.length_c   1.000
_cell.angle_alpha   90.00
_cell.angle_beta   90.00
_cell.angle_gamma   90.00
#
_symmetry.space_group_name_H-M   'P 1'
#
loop_
_entity.id
_entity.type
_entity.pdbx_description
1 polymer ?
#
loop_
_entity_poly.entity_id
_entity_poly.type
_entity_poly.pdbx_seq_one_letter_code
_entity_poly.pdbx_strand_id
1 'polypeptide(L)'
;MPLTNAIHESLPYIDTEPSASERAAALALILAEANSDNTTTDTHPSLPPPAPLTFTPLILSELSRIESKTPITGITTTHYESQDPPSTTPNSDRTSPATLLAWRSAIQNAYTSHSYLSSRVSNLGLLEKYGKNAWLEGNRQLEDILRGLERELEVRKGEIDG
;
A
#
# COMPACT_ATOMS: atom_id res chain seq x y z
N MET A 1 14.49 30.28 -16.79
CA MET A 1 14.01 30.53 -18.17
C MET A 1 12.49 30.60 -18.11
N PRO A 2 11.85 31.69 -18.53
CA PRO A 2 10.40 31.68 -18.70
C PRO A 2 10.08 30.56 -19.70
N LEU A 3 8.99 29.81 -19.50
CA LEU A 3 8.45 28.96 -20.56
C LEU A 3 8.10 29.91 -21.71
N THR A 4 8.98 30.06 -22.69
CA THR A 4 8.55 30.51 -24.00
C THR A 4 7.58 29.44 -24.46
N ASN A 5 6.33 29.80 -24.73
CA ASN A 5 5.45 28.98 -25.54
C ASN A 5 6.16 28.79 -26.88
N ALA A 6 7.01 27.79 -26.99
CA ALA A 6 7.50 27.29 -28.25
C ALA A 6 6.27 26.66 -28.90
N ILE A 7 5.65 27.40 -29.81
CA ILE A 7 4.56 26.90 -30.62
C ILE A 7 5.22 25.95 -31.61
N HIS A 8 5.16 24.66 -31.31
CA HIS A 8 5.67 23.63 -32.21
C HIS A 8 4.63 23.41 -33.31
N GLU A 9 4.99 23.75 -34.55
CA GLU A 9 4.16 23.52 -35.74
C GLU A 9 4.28 22.07 -36.21
N SER A 10 3.70 21.14 -35.45
CA SER A 10 3.41 19.79 -35.93
C SER A 10 1.91 19.55 -35.80
N LEU A 11 1.26 19.17 -36.91
CA LEU A 11 -0.20 19.08 -37.00
C LEU A 11 -0.60 17.62 -37.25
N PRO A 12 -0.82 16.80 -36.21
CA PRO A 12 -1.02 15.35 -36.35
C PRO A 12 -2.20 14.96 -37.27
N TYR A 13 -3.20 15.82 -37.41
CA TYR A 13 -4.37 15.58 -38.26
C TYR A 13 -4.23 16.11 -39.70
N ILE A 14 -3.21 16.90 -39.99
CA ILE A 14 -2.94 17.48 -41.33
C ILE A 14 -1.70 16.82 -41.94
N ASP A 15 -0.65 16.65 -41.14
CA ASP A 15 0.60 16.02 -41.55
C ASP A 15 0.39 14.52 -41.73
N THR A 16 0.95 13.98 -42.81
CA THR A 16 0.96 12.53 -43.03
C THR A 16 1.81 11.84 -41.97
N GLU A 17 1.33 10.72 -41.46
CA GLU A 17 2.04 9.96 -40.45
C GLU A 17 3.44 9.54 -40.98
N PRO A 18 4.53 9.85 -40.26
CA PRO A 18 5.87 9.54 -40.73
C PRO A 18 6.08 8.04 -40.82
N SER A 19 6.71 7.61 -41.91
CA SER A 19 7.05 6.21 -42.16
C SER A 19 8.00 5.66 -41.08
N ALA A 20 8.04 4.34 -40.94
CA ALA A 20 8.91 3.69 -39.95
C ALA A 20 10.39 4.09 -40.11
N SER A 21 10.87 4.30 -41.34
CA SER A 21 12.23 4.76 -41.61
C SER A 21 12.48 6.20 -41.16
N GLU A 22 11.52 7.10 -41.38
CA GLU A 22 11.63 8.50 -40.96
C GLU A 22 11.59 8.63 -39.43
N ARG A 23 10.74 7.84 -38.76
CA ARG A 23 10.72 7.74 -37.29
C ARG A 23 12.05 7.23 -36.75
N ALA A 24 12.62 6.19 -37.35
CA ALA A 24 13.91 5.64 -36.94
C ALA A 24 15.05 6.65 -37.13
N ALA A 25 15.06 7.39 -38.25
CA ALA A 25 16.02 8.45 -38.50
C ALA A 25 15.89 9.61 -37.49
N ALA A 26 14.67 10.06 -37.20
CA ALA A 26 14.39 11.08 -36.20
C ALA A 26 14.85 10.65 -34.80
N LEU A 27 14.55 9.40 -34.40
CA LEU A 27 15.03 8.84 -33.14
C LEU A 27 16.56 8.77 -33.07
N ALA A 28 17.24 8.40 -34.15
CA ALA A 28 18.70 8.36 -34.19
C ALA A 28 19.31 9.75 -33.96
N LEU A 29 18.72 10.80 -34.54
CA LEU A 29 19.14 12.18 -34.31
C LEU A 29 18.88 12.64 -32.87
N ILE A 30 17.70 12.34 -32.31
CA ILE A 30 17.38 12.65 -30.90
C ILE A 30 18.39 11.99 -29.96
N LEU A 31 18.73 10.72 -30.20
CA LEU A 31 19.71 10.00 -29.38
C LEU A 31 21.12 10.56 -29.54
N ALA A 32 21.51 11.00 -30.74
CA ALA A 32 22.81 11.62 -30.95
C ALA A 32 22.95 12.92 -30.13
N GLU A 33 21.92 13.78 -30.16
CA GLU A 33 21.89 15.03 -29.38
C GLU A 33 21.82 14.75 -27.88
N ALA A 34 20.95 13.82 -27.44
CA ALA A 34 20.80 13.46 -26.03
C ALA A 34 22.08 12.88 -25.40
N ASN A 35 22.97 12.28 -26.19
CA ASN A 35 24.26 11.77 -25.73
C ASN A 35 25.36 12.85 -25.72
N SER A 36 25.19 13.94 -26.47
CA SER A 36 26.22 14.98 -26.62
C SER A 36 26.25 15.98 -25.45
N ASP A 37 25.12 16.20 -24.79
CA ASP A 37 24.95 17.23 -23.75
C ASP A 37 24.79 16.69 -22.32
N ASN A 38 24.91 15.39 -22.10
CA ASN A 38 24.63 14.77 -20.79
C ASN A 38 25.85 14.70 -19.86
N THR A 39 26.58 15.82 -19.70
CA THR A 39 27.67 15.93 -18.70
C THR A 39 27.27 16.56 -17.39
N THR A 40 25.98 16.60 -17.05
CA THR A 40 25.55 17.02 -15.71
C THR A 40 24.63 16.00 -15.09
N THR A 41 25.23 15.21 -14.21
CA THR A 41 24.62 14.53 -13.06
C THR A 41 23.81 15.44 -12.12
N ASP A 42 23.57 16.71 -12.49
CA ASP A 42 22.82 17.67 -11.71
C ASP A 42 21.37 17.69 -12.18
N THR A 43 20.50 17.34 -11.24
CA THR A 43 19.05 17.54 -11.28
C THR A 43 18.69 18.85 -11.99
N HIS A 44 17.67 18.81 -12.85
CA HIS A 44 17.15 19.99 -13.57
C HIS A 44 17.09 21.21 -12.64
N PRO A 45 17.56 22.40 -13.05
CA PRO A 45 17.72 23.57 -12.17
C PRO A 45 16.42 24.11 -11.57
N SER A 46 15.25 23.67 -12.05
CA SER A 46 13.95 23.97 -11.45
C SER A 46 13.52 22.98 -10.37
N LEU A 47 14.23 21.87 -10.20
CA LEU A 47 13.98 20.93 -9.13
C LEU A 47 14.58 21.51 -7.84
N PRO A 48 13.80 21.58 -6.75
CA PRO A 48 14.40 21.85 -5.45
C PRO A 48 15.42 20.73 -5.13
N PRO A 49 16.45 21.03 -4.32
CA PRO A 49 17.36 19.99 -3.87
C PRO A 49 16.57 18.89 -3.15
N PRO A 50 16.97 17.60 -3.28
CA PRO A 50 16.28 16.52 -2.63
C PRO A 50 16.27 16.75 -1.11
N ALA A 51 15.12 16.52 -0.49
CA ALA A 51 15.00 16.66 0.96
C ALA A 51 15.96 15.69 1.67
N PRO A 52 16.60 16.11 2.79
CA PRO A 52 17.45 15.22 3.56
C PRO A 52 16.62 14.04 4.09
N LEU A 53 17.00 12.83 3.69
CA LEU A 53 16.33 11.61 4.13
C LEU A 53 16.70 11.32 5.60
N THR A 54 15.78 11.63 6.51
CA THR A 54 15.91 11.28 7.92
C THR A 54 14.97 10.13 8.22
N PHE A 55 15.49 8.90 8.24
CA PHE A 55 14.70 7.73 8.58
C PHE A 55 14.59 7.59 10.10
N THR A 56 13.39 7.21 10.57
CA THR A 56 13.22 6.80 11.96
C THR A 56 13.98 5.50 12.21
N PRO A 57 14.38 5.19 13.46
CA PRO A 57 15.07 3.94 13.78
C PRO A 57 14.31 2.69 13.32
N LEU A 58 12.97 2.74 13.33
CA LEU A 58 12.10 1.66 12.86
C LEU A 58 12.26 1.41 11.35
N ILE A 59 12.31 2.49 10.55
CA ILE A 59 12.52 2.37 9.11
C ILE A 59 13.92 1.84 8.81
N LEU A 60 14.94 2.30 9.54
CA LEU A 60 16.30 1.79 9.40
C LEU A 60 16.37 0.28 9.70
N SER A 61 15.70 -0.20 10.75
CA SER A 61 15.66 -1.64 11.05
C SER A 61 14.96 -2.46 9.95
N GLU A 62 13.89 -1.92 9.34
CA GLU A 62 13.23 -2.57 8.22
C GLU A 62 14.08 -2.59 6.95
N LEU A 63 14.82 -1.51 6.68
CA LEU A 63 15.77 -1.47 5.56
C LEU A 63 16.87 -2.53 5.74
N SER A 64 17.44 -2.67 6.94
CA SER A 64 18.42 -3.73 7.24
C SER A 64 17.81 -5.14 7.13
N ARG A 65 16.53 -5.32 7.50
CA ARG A 65 15.80 -6.58 7.30
C ARG A 65 15.65 -6.90 5.81
N ILE A 66 15.28 -5.92 5.00
CA ILE A 66 15.14 -6.07 3.54
C ILE A 66 16.49 -6.38 2.89
N GLU A 67 17.55 -5.68 3.30
CA GLU A 67 18.91 -5.91 2.81
C GLU A 67 19.39 -7.33 3.11
N SER A 68 19.08 -7.83 4.31
CA SER A 68 19.34 -9.23 4.69
C SER A 68 18.39 -10.25 4.05
N LYS A 69 17.45 -9.82 3.21
CA LYS A 69 16.44 -10.65 2.52
C LYS A 69 15.64 -11.53 3.47
N THR A 70 15.49 -11.12 4.72
CA THR A 70 14.72 -11.86 5.72
C THR A 70 13.23 -11.56 5.52
N PRO A 71 12.34 -12.55 5.50
CA PRO A 71 10.91 -12.30 5.33
C PRO A 71 10.35 -11.54 6.53
N ILE A 72 9.30 -10.73 6.31
CA ILE A 72 8.60 -10.07 7.41
C ILE A 72 7.92 -11.13 8.29
N THR A 73 8.07 -11.02 9.60
CA THR A 73 7.27 -11.83 10.53
C THR A 73 5.86 -11.25 10.57
N GLY A 74 4.93 -11.88 9.85
CA GLY A 74 3.54 -11.45 9.82
C GLY A 74 2.84 -11.60 11.19
N ILE A 75 1.64 -11.05 11.28
CA ILE A 75 0.77 -11.24 12.44
C ILE A 75 0.41 -12.72 12.54
N THR A 76 0.79 -13.37 13.64
CA THR A 76 0.52 -14.79 13.86
C THR A 76 -0.92 -15.00 14.34
N THR A 77 -1.62 -15.96 13.74
CA THR A 77 -2.97 -16.36 14.17
C THR A 77 -2.98 -17.32 15.36
N THR A 78 -1.80 -17.79 15.78
CA THR A 78 -1.61 -18.75 16.88
C THR A 78 -2.28 -18.30 18.19
N HIS A 79 -2.39 -17.00 18.41
CA HIS A 79 -3.07 -16.45 19.59
C HIS A 79 -4.59 -16.69 19.60
N TYR A 80 -5.19 -16.97 18.44
CA TYR A 80 -6.63 -17.23 18.28
C TYR A 80 -6.95 -18.72 18.16
N GLU A 81 -5.94 -19.59 18.14
CA GLU A 81 -6.13 -21.03 18.14
C GLU A 81 -6.61 -21.52 19.52
N SER A 82 -7.34 -22.62 19.52
CA SER A 82 -7.76 -23.28 20.76
C SER A 82 -6.52 -23.72 21.55
N GLN A 83 -6.44 -23.28 22.80
CA GLN A 83 -5.32 -23.65 23.67
C GLN A 83 -5.66 -24.92 24.43
N ASP A 84 -4.83 -25.93 24.23
CA ASP A 84 -4.90 -27.15 25.02
C ASP A 84 -4.19 -26.96 26.37
N PRO A 85 -4.72 -27.55 27.45
CA PRO A 85 -4.02 -27.56 28.72
C PRO A 85 -2.68 -28.29 28.57
N PRO A 86 -1.60 -27.83 29.21
CA PRO A 86 -0.33 -28.53 29.16
C PRO A 86 -0.46 -29.93 29.78
N SER A 87 0.09 -30.93 29.09
CA SER A 87 0.05 -32.33 29.54
C SER A 87 0.85 -32.50 30.82
N THR A 88 0.17 -32.76 31.93
CA THR A 88 0.78 -32.87 33.27
C THR A 88 0.11 -33.97 34.09
N THR A 89 0.87 -34.58 35.00
CA THR A 89 0.39 -35.54 36.00
C THR A 89 0.23 -34.85 37.37
N PRO A 90 -0.52 -35.45 38.33
CA PRO A 90 -0.67 -34.85 39.66
C PRO A 90 0.69 -34.59 40.34
N ASN A 91 0.90 -33.37 40.85
CA ASN A 91 2.14 -32.85 41.47
C ASN A 91 3.32 -32.51 40.53
N SER A 92 3.13 -32.53 39.21
CA SER A 92 4.17 -32.16 38.22
C SER A 92 4.75 -30.75 38.40
N ASP A 93 3.93 -29.86 38.94
CA ASP A 93 4.19 -28.46 39.24
C ASP A 93 5.19 -28.27 40.39
N ARG A 94 5.21 -29.18 41.37
CA ARG A 94 6.16 -29.16 42.49
C ARG A 94 7.55 -29.63 42.10
N THR A 95 7.63 -30.48 41.08
CA THR A 95 8.88 -31.17 40.69
C THR A 95 9.65 -30.40 39.62
N SER A 96 8.98 -29.58 38.79
CA SER A 96 9.63 -28.81 37.72
C SER A 96 9.06 -27.39 37.59
N PRO A 97 9.91 -26.34 37.71
CA PRO A 97 9.47 -24.95 37.54
C PRO A 97 9.02 -24.64 36.09
N ALA A 98 9.50 -25.39 35.10
CA ALA A 98 9.10 -25.21 33.70
C ALA A 98 7.62 -25.55 33.48
N THR A 99 7.09 -26.54 34.21
CA THR A 99 5.69 -26.94 34.16
C THR A 99 4.77 -25.82 34.67
N LEU A 100 5.18 -25.12 35.74
CA LEU A 100 4.44 -24.00 36.30
C LEU A 100 4.41 -22.80 35.34
N LEU A 101 5.51 -22.52 34.64
CA LEU A 101 5.57 -21.46 33.63
C LEU A 101 4.66 -21.77 32.42
N ALA A 102 4.61 -23.03 31.98
CA ALA A 102 3.71 -23.46 30.92
C ALA A 102 2.24 -23.27 31.30
N TRP A 103 1.85 -23.66 32.52
CA TRP A 103 0.50 -23.42 33.04
C TRP A 103 0.16 -21.93 33.14
N ARG A 104 1.08 -21.10 33.64
CA ARG A 104 0.88 -19.65 33.72
C ARG A 104 0.64 -19.03 32.34
N SER A 105 1.46 -19.42 31.35
CA SER A 105 1.30 -18.97 29.96
C SER A 105 -0.04 -19.42 29.38
N ALA A 106 -0.42 -20.68 29.56
CA ALA A 106 -1.69 -21.22 29.09
C ALA A 106 -2.90 -20.49 29.73
N ILE A 107 -2.88 -20.23 31.04
CA ILE A 107 -3.97 -19.50 31.71
C ILE A 107 -4.04 -18.05 31.23
N GLN A 108 -2.90 -17.38 31.11
CA GLN A 108 -2.86 -16.01 30.60
C GLN A 108 -3.45 -15.92 29.20
N ASN A 109 -3.05 -16.83 28.32
CA ASN A 109 -3.53 -16.89 26.95
C ASN A 109 -5.02 -17.32 26.86
N ALA A 110 -5.53 -18.12 27.81
CA ALA A 110 -6.94 -18.48 27.90
C ALA A 110 -7.80 -17.29 28.38
N TYR A 111 -7.27 -16.48 29.30
CA TYR A 111 -7.95 -15.28 29.77
C TYR A 111 -8.04 -14.20 28.68
N THR A 112 -6.98 -14.04 27.89
CA THR A 112 -7.01 -13.11 26.74
C THR A 112 -8.00 -13.56 25.68
N SER A 113 -8.05 -14.86 25.34
CA SER A 113 -9.01 -15.39 24.38
C SER A 113 -10.46 -15.26 24.87
N HIS A 114 -10.72 -15.52 26.15
CA HIS A 114 -12.04 -15.31 26.76
C HIS A 114 -12.49 -13.84 26.67
N SER A 115 -11.60 -12.91 27.04
CA SER A 115 -11.87 -11.46 26.98
C SER A 115 -12.19 -11.01 25.56
N TYR A 116 -11.45 -11.52 24.58
CA TYR A 116 -11.70 -11.25 23.16
C TYR A 116 -13.05 -11.83 22.71
N LEU A 117 -13.38 -13.07 23.05
CA LEU A 117 -14.66 -13.68 22.70
C LEU A 117 -15.84 -12.95 23.34
N SER A 118 -15.72 -12.51 24.59
CA SER A 118 -16.73 -11.68 25.26
C SER A 118 -16.95 -10.37 24.50
N SER A 119 -15.87 -9.69 24.10
CA SER A 119 -15.94 -8.47 23.29
C SER A 119 -16.56 -8.74 21.92
N ARG A 120 -16.23 -9.88 21.29
CA ARG A 120 -16.77 -10.30 20.00
C ARG A 120 -18.27 -10.53 20.05
N VAL A 121 -18.80 -11.14 21.12
CA VAL A 121 -20.25 -11.32 21.29
C VAL A 121 -20.96 -9.97 21.34
N SER A 122 -20.40 -9.00 22.09
CA SER A 122 -20.95 -7.63 22.11
C SER A 122 -20.92 -6.99 20.71
N ASN A 123 -19.81 -7.09 20.00
CA ASN A 123 -19.66 -6.56 18.64
C ASN A 123 -20.62 -7.22 17.65
N LEU A 124 -20.84 -8.53 17.75
CA LEU A 124 -21.81 -9.24 16.92
C LEU A 124 -23.24 -8.80 17.22
N GLY A 125 -23.58 -8.52 18.48
CA GLY A 125 -24.87 -7.93 18.83
C GLY A 125 -25.08 -6.55 18.22
N LEU A 126 -24.03 -5.71 18.18
CA LEU A 126 -24.08 -4.42 17.48
C LEU A 126 -24.21 -4.59 15.96
N LEU A 127 -23.49 -5.55 15.38
CA LEU A 127 -23.54 -5.85 13.96
C LEU A 127 -24.92 -6.40 13.54
N GLU A 128 -25.53 -7.27 14.35
CA GLU A 128 -26.88 -7.77 14.10
C GLU A 128 -27.91 -6.64 14.13
N LYS A 129 -27.78 -5.73 15.11
CA LYS A 129 -28.71 -4.61 15.29
C LYS A 129 -28.58 -3.52 14.21
N TYR A 130 -27.35 -3.15 13.84
CA TYR A 130 -27.09 -1.97 12.99
C TYR A 130 -26.40 -2.27 11.67
N GLY A 131 -25.82 -3.46 11.51
CA GLY A 131 -24.98 -3.82 10.36
C GLY A 131 -25.70 -3.72 9.02
N LYS A 132 -26.95 -4.18 8.94
CA LYS A 132 -27.74 -4.08 7.70
C LYS A 132 -27.91 -2.63 7.25
N ASN A 133 -28.26 -1.73 8.18
CA ASN A 133 -28.49 -0.32 7.85
C ASN A 133 -27.18 0.38 7.50
N ALA A 134 -26.11 0.10 8.25
CA ALA A 134 -24.77 0.64 7.95
C ALA A 134 -24.27 0.21 6.57
N TRP A 135 -24.52 -1.06 6.19
CA TRP A 135 -24.15 -1.57 4.88
C TRP A 135 -24.93 -0.92 3.74
N LEU A 136 -26.25 -0.76 3.90
CA LEU A 136 -27.08 -0.09 2.88
C LEU A 136 -26.68 1.38 2.69
N GLU A 137 -26.38 2.09 3.77
CA GLU A 137 -25.91 3.46 3.72
C GLU A 137 -24.51 3.56 3.05
N GLY A 138 -23.61 2.63 3.36
CA GLY A 138 -22.33 2.52 2.67
C GLY A 138 -22.48 2.28 1.17
N ASN A 139 -23.38 1.39 0.75
CA ASN A 139 -23.66 1.16 -0.66
C ASN A 139 -24.19 2.41 -1.36
N ARG A 140 -25.12 3.13 -0.71
CA ARG A 140 -25.66 4.40 -1.24
C ARG A 140 -24.55 5.43 -1.47
N GLN A 141 -23.63 5.57 -0.51
CA GLN A 141 -22.50 6.50 -0.65
C GLN A 141 -21.57 6.09 -1.80
N LEU A 142 -21.31 4.79 -1.97
CA LEU A 142 -20.50 4.29 -3.08
C LEU A 142 -21.17 4.54 -4.45
N GLU A 143 -22.49 4.36 -4.54
CA GLU A 143 -23.25 4.70 -5.75
C GLU A 143 -23.17 6.20 -6.08
N ASP A 144 -23.27 7.07 -5.06
CA ASP A 144 -23.18 8.52 -5.27
C ASP A 144 -21.78 8.94 -5.74
N ILE A 145 -20.72 8.33 -5.19
CA ILE A 145 -19.33 8.55 -5.67
C ILE A 145 -19.19 8.07 -7.12
N LEU A 146 -19.70 6.88 -7.45
CA LEU A 146 -19.63 6.34 -8.81
C LEU A 146 -20.32 7.26 -9.82
N ARG A 147 -21.54 7.72 -9.52
CA ARG A 147 -22.28 8.67 -10.37
C ARG A 147 -21.54 10.00 -10.54
N GLY A 148 -20.83 10.44 -9.50
CA GLY A 148 -19.97 11.63 -9.56
C GLY A 148 -18.83 11.45 -10.56
N LEU A 149 -18.09 10.36 -10.43
CA LEU A 149 -16.96 10.03 -11.31
C LEU A 149 -17.40 9.80 -12.77
N GLU A 150 -18.53 9.12 -12.99
CA GLU A 150 -19.09 8.92 -14.33
C GLU A 150 -19.45 10.26 -14.98
N ARG A 151 -20.05 11.19 -14.23
CA ARG A 151 -20.35 12.54 -14.73
C ARG A 151 -19.08 13.30 -15.09
N GLU A 152 -18.07 13.29 -14.22
CA GLU A 152 -16.79 13.95 -14.50
C GLU A 152 -16.14 13.38 -15.76
N LEU A 153 -16.15 12.06 -15.90
CA LEU A 153 -15.60 11.37 -17.06
C LEU A 153 -16.31 11.78 -18.36
N GLU A 154 -17.64 11.85 -18.37
CA GLU A 154 -18.39 12.28 -19.56
C GLU A 154 -18.16 13.75 -19.90
N VAL A 155 -18.02 14.63 -18.90
CA VAL A 155 -17.63 16.03 -19.13
C VAL A 155 -16.25 16.11 -19.78
N ARG A 156 -15.26 15.39 -19.23
CA ARG A 156 -13.88 15.38 -19.75
C ARG A 156 -13.79 14.81 -21.16
N LYS A 157 -14.55 13.76 -21.47
CA LYS A 157 -14.65 13.25 -22.85
C LYS A 157 -15.22 14.31 -23.78
N GLY A 158 -16.30 14.99 -23.37
CA GLY A 158 -16.87 16.09 -24.15
C GLY A 158 -15.88 17.24 -24.39
N GLU A 159 -15.01 17.57 -23.43
CA GLU A 159 -13.94 18.56 -23.60
C GLU A 159 -12.84 18.13 -24.56
N ILE A 160 -12.60 16.82 -24.71
CA ILE A 160 -11.57 16.27 -25.61
C ILE A 160 -12.13 16.09 -27.03
N ASP A 161 -13.36 15.60 -27.14
CA ASP A 161 -13.99 15.25 -28.41
C ASP A 161 -14.67 16.44 -29.11
N GLY A 162 -15.02 17.50 -28.38
CA GLY A 162 -15.67 18.72 -28.88
C GLY A 162 -14.69 19.81 -29.27
#